data_AF-A0A8J7BX67-F1
#
_entry.id   AF-A0A8J7BX67-F1
#
_cell.length_a   1.000
_cell.length_b   1.000
_cell.length_c   1.000
_cell.angle_alpha   90.00
_cell.angle_beta   90.00
_cell.angle_gamma   90.00
#
_symmetry.space_group_name_H-M   'P 1'
#
loop_
_entity.id
_entity.type
_entity.pdbx_description
1 polymer ?
#
loop_
_entity_poly.entity_id
_entity_poly.type
_entity_poly.pdbx_seq_one_letter_code
_entity_poly.pdbx_strand_id
1 'polypeptide(L)' 'MMNEILKNNNNLLPDPDWDYYETWMKLVEANCEIDQALELIKAEKIGNSDCDFHANQHVQNAIMALDSIDFGIDKGDYD' A
#
# COMPACT_ATOMS: atom_id res chain seq x y z
N MET A 1 -20.34 -4.73 -7.44
CA MET A 1 -19.40 -5.81 -7.82
C MET A 1 -18.06 -5.76 -7.06
N MET A 2 -17.93 -4.91 -6.03
CA MET A 2 -16.74 -4.83 -5.14
C MET A 2 -16.88 -5.63 -3.83
N ASN A 3 -18.00 -6.32 -3.63
CA ASN A 3 -18.33 -7.03 -2.39
C ASN A 3 -17.95 -8.52 -2.39
N GLU A 4 -17.35 -9.04 -3.47
CA GLU A 4 -17.01 -10.47 -3.59
C GLU A 4 -15.51 -10.76 -3.61
N ILE A 5 -14.66 -9.80 -4.00
CA ILE A 5 -13.20 -10.03 -4.05
C ILE A 5 -12.59 -10.14 -2.65
N LEU A 6 -13.18 -9.48 -1.64
CA LEU A 6 -12.69 -9.52 -0.25
C LEU A 6 -13.34 -10.61 0.61
N LYS A 7 -14.40 -11.28 0.15
CA LYS A 7 -15.11 -12.29 0.97
C LYS A 7 -14.52 -13.70 0.90
N ASN A 8 -13.58 -13.98 -0.03
CA ASN A 8 -13.02 -15.31 -0.23
C ASN A 8 -11.49 -15.44 0.00
N ASN A 9 -10.80 -14.41 0.47
CA ASN A 9 -9.33 -14.40 0.56
C ASN A 9 -8.73 -14.64 1.95
N ASN A 10 -9.50 -15.13 2.92
CA ASN A 10 -8.98 -15.41 4.26
C ASN A 10 -7.94 -16.56 4.34
N ASN A 11 -7.54 -17.19 3.22
CA ASN A 11 -6.67 -18.38 3.22
C ASN A 11 -5.53 -18.39 2.19
N LEU A 12 -5.15 -17.25 1.59
CA LEU A 12 -4.01 -17.20 0.67
C LEU A 12 -3.03 -16.09 1.07
N LEU A 13 -2.64 -16.09 2.34
CA LEU A 13 -1.36 -15.49 2.69
C LEU A 13 -0.28 -16.31 1.96
N PRO A 14 0.64 -15.67 1.23
CA PRO A 14 1.77 -16.39 0.68
C PRO A 14 2.56 -17.06 1.79
N ASP A 15 3.31 -18.11 1.43
CA ASP A 15 4.21 -18.79 2.35
C ASP A 15 5.18 -17.78 2.97
N PRO A 16 5.31 -17.70 4.32
CA PRO A 16 6.30 -16.86 4.98
C PRO A 16 7.75 -17.14 4.55
N ASP A 17 8.04 -18.37 4.11
CA ASP A 17 9.35 -18.78 3.61
C ASP A 17 9.55 -18.40 2.12
N TRP A 18 8.58 -17.76 1.48
CA TRP A 18 8.74 -17.26 0.12
C TRP A 18 9.71 -16.08 0.09
N ASP A 19 10.71 -16.14 -0.78
CA ASP A 19 11.75 -15.09 -0.91
C ASP A 19 11.19 -13.66 -1.08
N TYR A 20 9.97 -13.53 -1.63
CA TYR A 20 9.32 -12.23 -1.85
C TYR A 20 8.23 -11.91 -0.82
N TYR A 21 8.11 -12.68 0.27
CA TYR A 21 7.09 -12.50 1.29
C TYR A 21 7.13 -11.10 1.90
N GLU A 22 8.31 -10.61 2.28
CA GLU A 22 8.48 -9.28 2.87
C GLU A 22 8.10 -8.17 1.88
N THR A 23 8.55 -8.28 0.62
CA THR A 23 8.17 -7.37 -0.46
C THR A 23 6.66 -7.38 -0.70
N TRP A 24 6.04 -8.55 -0.71
CA TRP A 24 4.59 -8.69 -0.87
C TRP A 24 3.85 -8.02 0.29
N MET A 25 4.28 -8.24 1.53
CA MET A 25 3.70 -7.60 2.71
C MET A 25 3.77 -6.07 2.62
N LYS A 26 4.90 -5.52 2.18
CA LYS A 26 5.06 -4.07 1.98
C LYS A 26 4.19 -3.49 0.88
N LEU A 27 4.00 -4.24 -0.21
CA LEU A 27 3.08 -3.84 -1.28
C LEU A 27 1.62 -3.86 -0.81
N VAL A 28 1.23 -4.84 0.01
CA VAL A 28 -0.11 -4.91 0.61
C VAL A 28 -0.33 -3.75 1.58
N GLU A 29 0.66 -3.44 2.42
CA GLU A 29 0.64 -2.28 3.32
C GLU A 29 0.43 -0.98 2.55
N ALA A 30 1.25 -0.72 1.51
CA ALA A 30 1.14 0.47 0.67
C ALA A 30 -0.22 0.55 -0.05
N ASN A 31 -0.73 -0.58 -0.57
CA ASN A 31 -2.03 -0.60 -1.22
C ASN A 31 -3.18 -0.28 -0.25
N CYS A 32 -3.11 -0.78 0.99
CA CYS A 32 -4.11 -0.49 2.01
C CYS A 32 -4.17 1.00 2.35
N GLU A 33 -3.01 1.64 2.51
CA GLU A 33 -2.93 3.10 2.75
C GLU A 33 -3.51 3.89 1.57
N ILE A 34 -3.21 3.50 0.33
CA ILE A 34 -3.78 4.15 -0.88
C ILE A 34 -5.31 4.00 -0.91
N ASP A 35 -5.84 2.82 -0.61
CA ASP A 35 -7.28 2.58 -0.59
C ASP A 35 -7.98 3.47 0.46
N GLN A 36 -7.38 3.63 1.65
CA GLN A 36 -7.89 4.52 2.69
C GLN A 36 -7.88 6.00 2.25
N ALA A 37 -6.80 6.46 1.61
CA ALA A 37 -6.74 7.81 1.04
C ALA A 37 -7.85 8.05 0.01
N LEU A 38 -8.07 7.08 -0.88
CA LEU A 38 -9.12 7.15 -1.91
C LEU A 38 -10.52 7.16 -1.30
N GLU A 39 -10.76 6.43 -0.23
CA GLU A 39 -12.04 6.45 0.48
C GLU A 39 -12.31 7.83 1.10
N LEU A 40 -11.31 8.47 1.71
CA LEU A 40 -11.43 9.82 2.25
C LEU A 40 -11.75 10.85 1.16
N ILE A 41 -11.02 10.80 0.04
CA ILE A 41 -11.26 11.70 -1.10
C ILE A 41 -12.66 11.49 -1.70
N LYS A 42 -13.12 10.24 -1.81
CA LYS A 42 -14.48 9.93 -2.31
C LYS A 42 -15.58 10.38 -1.35
N ALA A 43 -15.32 10.32 -0.05
CA ALA A 43 -16.26 10.75 0.99
C ALA A 43 -16.36 12.27 1.10
N GLU A 44 -15.37 13.00 0.57
CA GLU A 44 -15.32 14.45 0.63
C GLU A 44 -16.47 15.08 -0.17
N LYS A 45 -17.27 15.90 0.50
CA LYS A 45 -18.25 16.78 -0.13
C LYS A 45 -17.76 18.22 -0.03
N ILE A 46 -16.97 18.62 -1.02
CA ILE A 46 -16.46 19.99 -1.27
C ILE A 46 -15.55 20.54 -0.15
N GLY A 47 -14.24 20.56 -0.42
CA GLY A 47 -13.27 21.48 0.20
C GLY A 47 -13.14 21.32 1.70
N ASN A 48 -12.91 20.10 2.18
CA ASN A 48 -12.62 19.80 3.57
C ASN A 48 -11.10 19.60 3.76
N SER A 49 -10.43 20.62 4.28
CA SER A 49 -8.99 20.61 4.54
C SER A 49 -8.52 19.47 5.45
N ASP A 50 -9.40 18.97 6.32
CA ASP A 50 -9.05 17.85 7.20
C ASP A 50 -9.03 16.53 6.41
N CYS A 51 -9.96 16.34 5.48
CA CYS A 51 -9.95 15.19 4.57
C CYS A 51 -8.69 15.21 3.69
N ASP A 52 -8.31 16.37 3.16
CA ASP A 52 -7.08 16.54 2.39
C ASP A 52 -5.83 16.21 3.21
N PHE A 53 -5.75 16.67 4.46
CA PHE A 53 -4.65 16.38 5.35
C PHE A 53 -4.52 14.88 5.63
N HIS A 54 -5.63 14.23 5.99
CA HIS A 54 -5.63 12.79 6.29
C HIS A 54 -5.35 11.93 5.05
N ALA A 55 -5.94 12.26 3.89
CA ALA A 55 -5.65 11.57 2.64
C ALA A 55 -4.16 11.69 2.26
N ASN A 56 -3.57 12.87 2.40
CA ASN A 56 -2.14 13.07 2.19
C ASN A 56 -1.28 12.26 3.17
N GLN A 57 -1.68 12.15 4.43
CA GLN A 57 -0.94 11.33 5.41
C GLN A 57 -0.88 9.86 4.98
N HIS A 58 -2.01 9.29 4.54
CA HIS A 58 -2.06 7.92 4.03
C HIS A 58 -1.18 7.74 2.78
N VAL A 59 -1.20 8.71 1.84
CA VAL A 59 -0.30 8.68 0.68
C VAL A 59 1.18 8.70 1.10
N GLN A 60 1.55 9.50 2.10
CA GLN A 60 2.92 9.53 2.61
C GLN A 60 3.32 8.20 3.26
N ASN A 61 2.43 7.57 4.03
CA ASN A 61 2.68 6.25 4.61
C ASN A 61 2.90 5.20 3.52
N ALA A 62 2.09 5.22 2.45
CA ALA A 62 2.26 4.34 1.30
C ALA A 62 3.62 4.52 0.62
N ILE A 63 4.05 5.78 0.42
CA ILE A 63 5.38 6.09 -0.14
C ILE A 63 6.48 5.52 0.76
N MET A 64 6.41 5.72 2.08
CA MET A 64 7.39 5.18 3.02
C MET A 64 7.47 3.66 2.97
N ALA A 65 6.33 2.97 2.86
CA ALA A 65 6.29 1.52 2.72
C ALA A 65 6.98 1.07 1.42
N LEU A 66 6.72 1.74 0.30
CA LEU A 66 7.33 1.44 -1.00
C LEU A 66 8.84 1.74 -1.01
N ASP A 67 9.27 2.87 -0.45
CA ASP A 67 10.69 3.27 -0.37
C ASP A 67 11.48 2.32 0.53
N SER A 68 10.82 1.64 1.46
CA SER A 68 11.46 0.63 2.32
C SER A 68 11.70 -0.72 1.63
N ILE A 69 11.17 -0.93 0.42
CA ILE A 69 11.38 -2.16 -0.33
C ILE A 69 12.79 -2.14 -0.93
N ASP A 70 13.66 -3.01 -0.41
CA ASP A 70 14.95 -3.30 -1.02
C ASP A 70 14.77 -4.39 -2.07
N PHE A 71 14.96 -4.03 -3.34
CA PHE A 71 14.90 -4.98 -4.45
C PHE A 71 16.20 -5.78 -4.64
N GLY A 72 17.22 -5.56 -3.79
CA GLY A 72 18.49 -6.27 -3.89
C GLY A 72 19.19 -6.04 -5.23
N ILE A 73 18.87 -4.94 -5.92
CA ILE A 73 19.60 -4.54 -7.12
C ILE A 73 20.95 -4.06 -6.62
N ASP A 74 21.92 -4.96 -6.67
CA ASP A 74 23.32 -4.60 -6.56
C ASP A 74 23.53 -3.45 -7.55
N LYS A 75 23.75 -2.24 -7.04
CA LYS A 75 24.28 -1.14 -7.84
C LYS A 75 25.70 -1.55 -8.14
N GLY A 76 25.86 -2.49 -9.07
CA GLY A 76 27.15 -2.93 -9.54
C GLY A 76 27.94 -1.67 -9.84
N ASP A 77 29.10 -1.57 -9.21
CA ASP A 77 30.08 -0.52 -9.44
C ASP A 77 30.43 -0.56 -10.93
N TYR A 78 29.70 0.21 -11.73
CA TYR A 78 30.10 0.53 -13.09
C TYR A 78 31.14 1.64 -12.97
N ASP A 79 32.39 1.21 -12.74
CA ASP A 79 33.60 2.01 -12.98
C ASP A 79 33.68 2.54 -14.42
#